data_AF-A0AAV3Q3H7-F1
#
_entry.id   AF-A0AAV3Q3H7-F1
#
_cell.length_a   1.000
_cell.length_b   1.000
_cell.length_c   1.000
_cell.angle_alpha   90.00
_cell.angle_beta   90.00
_cell.angle_gamma   90.00
#
_symmetry.space_group_name_H-M   'P 1'
#
loop_
_entity.id
_entity.type
_entity.pdbx_description
1 polymer ?
#
loop_
_entity_poly.entity_id
_entity_poly.type
_entity_poly.pdbx_seq_one_letter_code
_entity_poly.pdbx_strand_id
1 'polypeptide(L)'
;MLATLMDPEEAIQWVIPAMVSIHAALVNLGLDQYIHMSTPCSLAVLEKSYPPSAGSFKSELNGIMPQLLQFLASTKAPFWINAYPYFAYKDSPNKISLDYVLFNRNQGMIDPYTKLHYDNMLYAQVDAVTFAIARMGLGNLEVKVSETGWPSKGDPTDIGATVQNAAIYNRNLLRRQLENEGTPLRPKLRLAIYLFALFNEDMKPG
;
A
#
# COMPACT_ATOMS: atom_id res chain seq x y z
N MET A 1 5.38 15.02 19.80
CA MET A 1 6.35 14.59 20.85
C MET A 1 6.05 13.15 21.25
N LEU A 2 6.56 12.17 20.48
CA LEU A 2 6.69 10.73 20.84
C LEU A 2 7.45 9.95 19.73
N ALA A 3 8.38 10.62 19.02
CA ALA A 3 9.21 10.01 17.99
C ALA A 3 10.67 10.10 18.42
N THR A 4 11.04 9.36 19.47
CA THR A 4 12.44 9.24 19.96
C THR A 4 12.53 8.17 21.05
N LEU A 5 12.13 6.93 20.77
CA LEU A 5 12.38 5.81 21.71
C LEU A 5 13.15 4.64 21.09
N MET A 6 13.30 4.57 19.77
CA MET A 6 14.04 3.51 19.11
C MET A 6 14.45 3.93 17.70
N ASP A 7 15.66 3.57 17.28
CA ASP A 7 16.09 3.70 15.88
C ASP A 7 15.14 2.89 14.98
N PRO A 8 14.64 3.42 13.85
CA PRO A 8 13.85 2.64 12.89
C PRO A 8 14.46 1.28 12.51
N GLU A 9 15.79 1.16 12.43
CA GLU A 9 16.45 -0.12 12.16
C GLU A 9 16.36 -1.08 13.36
N GLU A 10 16.51 -0.56 14.58
CA GLU A 10 16.30 -1.33 15.81
C GLU A 10 14.82 -1.65 16.05
N ALA A 11 13.88 -0.87 15.51
CA ALA A 11 12.45 -1.11 15.68
C ALA A 11 11.97 -2.32 14.89
N ILE A 12 12.57 -2.55 13.71
CA ILE A 12 12.22 -3.63 12.79
C ILE A 12 12.32 -5.01 13.46
N GLN A 13 13.38 -5.27 14.24
CA GLN A 13 13.57 -6.55 14.95
C GLN A 13 12.48 -6.85 16.00
N TRP A 14 11.78 -5.84 16.53
CA TRP A 14 10.76 -6.01 17.55
C TRP A 14 9.35 -6.17 17.01
N VAL A 15 9.12 -5.85 15.73
CA VAL A 15 7.78 -5.90 15.12
C VAL A 15 7.18 -7.29 15.23
N ILE A 16 7.91 -8.34 14.83
CA ILE A 16 7.38 -9.71 14.84
C ILE A 16 7.15 -10.23 16.27
N PRO A 17 8.10 -10.11 17.22
CA PRO A 17 7.85 -10.47 18.61
C PRO A 17 6.62 -9.76 19.20
N ALA A 18 6.46 -8.44 18.97
CA ALA A 18 5.32 -7.69 19.45
C ALA A 18 3.99 -8.20 18.86
N MET A 19 3.95 -8.43 17.55
CA MET A 19 2.77 -8.98 16.87
C MET A 19 2.38 -10.36 17.42
N VAL A 20 3.36 -11.23 17.65
CA VAL A 20 3.14 -12.56 18.25
C VAL A 20 2.59 -12.44 19.67
N SER A 21 3.16 -11.58 20.51
CA SER A 21 2.70 -11.39 21.89
C SER A 21 1.27 -10.84 21.96
N ILE A 22 0.94 -9.83 21.14
CA ILE A 22 -0.41 -9.26 21.12
C ILE A 22 -1.42 -10.28 20.56
N HIS A 23 -1.07 -11.01 19.50
CA HIS A 23 -1.95 -12.05 18.97
C HIS A 23 -2.22 -13.16 19.99
N ALA A 24 -1.20 -13.60 20.74
CA ALA A 24 -1.40 -14.58 21.81
C ALA A 24 -2.38 -14.08 22.88
N ALA A 25 -2.33 -12.79 23.23
CA ALA A 25 -3.31 -12.19 24.14
C ALA A 25 -4.73 -12.18 23.54
N LEU A 26 -4.88 -11.90 22.25
CA LEU A 26 -6.17 -11.96 21.57
C LEU A 26 -6.74 -13.38 21.52
N VAL A 27 -5.91 -14.39 21.27
CA VAL A 27 -6.30 -15.81 21.31
C VAL A 27 -6.79 -16.18 22.72
N ASN A 28 -6.06 -15.79 23.77
CA ASN A 28 -6.46 -16.05 25.16
C ASN A 28 -7.81 -15.42 25.53
N LEU A 29 -8.18 -14.31 24.87
CA LEU A 29 -9.46 -13.63 25.05
C LEU A 29 -10.55 -14.13 24.08
N GLY A 30 -10.24 -15.04 23.15
CA GLY A 30 -11.15 -15.50 22.10
C GLY A 30 -11.51 -14.41 21.07
N LEU A 31 -10.65 -13.40 20.90
CA LEU A 31 -10.87 -12.24 20.02
C LEU A 31 -10.11 -12.32 18.70
N ASP A 32 -9.24 -13.30 18.51
CA ASP A 32 -8.36 -13.45 17.34
C ASP A 32 -9.12 -13.65 16.02
N GLN A 33 -10.36 -14.14 16.08
CA GLN A 33 -11.24 -14.28 14.91
C GLN A 33 -11.88 -12.94 14.47
N TYR A 34 -11.84 -11.92 15.32
CA TYR A 34 -12.46 -10.61 15.07
C TYR A 34 -11.43 -9.49 14.94
N ILE A 35 -10.31 -9.62 15.65
CA ILE A 35 -9.23 -8.63 15.70
C ILE A 35 -7.97 -9.28 15.13
N HIS A 36 -7.65 -8.93 13.89
CA HIS A 36 -6.43 -9.42 13.23
C HIS A 36 -5.24 -8.52 13.56
N MET A 37 -4.09 -9.15 13.83
CA MET A 37 -2.82 -8.45 14.02
C MET A 37 -2.08 -8.29 12.70
N SER A 38 -1.61 -7.08 12.43
CA SER A 38 -0.79 -6.78 11.25
C SER A 38 0.06 -5.52 11.51
N THR A 39 0.86 -5.13 10.52
CA THR A 39 1.66 -3.90 10.51
C THR A 39 1.60 -3.26 9.12
N PRO A 40 1.41 -1.94 8.99
CA PRO A 40 1.42 -1.27 7.70
C PRO A 40 2.85 -1.12 7.16
N CYS A 41 3.04 -1.39 5.88
CA CYS A 41 4.31 -1.20 5.18
C CYS A 41 4.22 -0.06 4.16
N SER A 42 5.23 0.82 4.13
CA SER A 42 5.42 1.71 2.99
C SER A 42 5.75 0.91 1.73
N LEU A 43 5.37 1.40 0.54
CA LEU A 43 5.81 0.82 -0.73
C LEU A 43 7.34 0.82 -0.92
N ALA A 44 8.09 1.57 -0.10
CA ALA A 44 9.55 1.57 -0.08
C ALA A 44 10.18 0.21 0.29
N VAL A 45 9.37 -0.77 0.74
CA VAL A 45 9.81 -2.17 0.92
C VAL A 45 10.08 -2.90 -0.39
N LEU A 46 9.59 -2.38 -1.52
CA LEU A 46 9.81 -2.96 -2.84
C LEU A 46 11.16 -2.51 -3.42
N GLU A 47 11.89 -3.47 -4.00
CA GLU A 47 13.04 -3.25 -4.87
C GLU A 47 12.59 -2.95 -6.30
N LYS A 48 11.62 -3.73 -6.77
CA LYS A 48 11.02 -3.61 -8.10
C LYS A 48 9.52 -3.52 -7.96
N SER A 49 8.94 -2.61 -8.72
CA SER A 49 7.49 -2.41 -8.79
C SER A 49 6.99 -2.20 -10.23
N TYR A 50 7.89 -2.10 -11.21
CA TYR A 50 7.55 -1.92 -12.62
C TYR A 50 8.28 -2.94 -13.53
N PRO A 51 7.55 -3.65 -14.43
CA PRO A 51 6.09 -3.74 -14.43
C PRO A 51 5.58 -4.43 -13.14
N PRO A 52 4.27 -4.36 -12.81
CA PRO A 52 3.75 -4.95 -11.57
C PRO A 52 4.16 -6.42 -11.37
N SER A 53 4.17 -7.24 -12.41
CA SER A 53 4.60 -8.64 -12.34
C SER A 53 6.07 -8.84 -11.96
N ALA A 54 6.91 -7.82 -12.13
CA ALA A 54 8.30 -7.83 -11.68
C ALA A 54 8.45 -7.50 -10.18
N GLY A 55 7.34 -7.22 -9.47
CA GLY A 55 7.28 -6.96 -8.04
C GLY A 55 8.20 -7.85 -7.21
N SER A 56 9.08 -7.25 -6.41
CA SER A 56 9.96 -7.96 -5.47
C SER A 56 10.30 -7.09 -4.27
N PHE A 57 10.40 -7.67 -3.08
CA PHE A 57 10.90 -6.99 -1.88
C PHE A 57 12.42 -6.75 -1.98
N LYS A 58 12.90 -5.73 -1.27
CA LYS A 58 14.34 -5.47 -1.11
C LYS A 58 15.05 -6.63 -0.42
N SER A 59 16.27 -6.91 -0.86
CA SER A 59 17.08 -8.00 -0.30
C SER A 59 17.43 -7.78 1.17
N GLU A 60 17.56 -6.52 1.61
CA GLU A 60 17.77 -6.14 3.02
C GLU A 60 16.63 -6.62 3.93
N LEU A 61 15.42 -6.83 3.39
CA LEU A 61 14.26 -7.31 4.15
C LEU A 61 14.16 -8.84 4.20
N ASN A 62 15.07 -9.59 3.59
CA ASN A 62 15.03 -11.06 3.58
C ASN A 62 15.08 -11.67 5.00
N GLY A 63 15.63 -10.95 5.98
CA GLY A 63 15.63 -11.38 7.38
C GLY A 63 14.25 -11.33 8.03
N ILE A 64 13.39 -10.37 7.68
CA ILE A 64 12.13 -10.10 8.38
C ILE A 64 10.88 -10.37 7.54
N MET A 65 10.90 -10.04 6.24
CA MET A 65 9.71 -10.11 5.39
C MET A 65 9.12 -11.54 5.33
N PRO A 66 9.92 -12.62 5.17
CA PRO A 66 9.37 -13.97 5.22
C PRO A 66 8.67 -14.29 6.55
N GLN A 67 9.22 -13.82 7.68
CA GLN A 67 8.62 -14.03 9.01
C GLN A 67 7.29 -13.29 9.14
N LEU A 68 7.24 -12.03 8.68
CA LEU A 68 6.02 -11.24 8.64
C LEU A 68 4.92 -11.93 7.82
N LEU A 69 5.24 -12.29 6.57
CA LEU A 69 4.26 -12.89 5.67
C LEU A 69 3.78 -14.25 6.20
N GLN A 70 4.67 -15.05 6.81
CA GLN A 70 4.30 -16.33 7.41
C GLN A 70 3.38 -16.15 8.62
N PHE A 71 3.62 -15.15 9.47
CA PHE A 71 2.75 -14.80 10.59
C PHE A 71 1.37 -14.35 10.11
N LEU A 72 1.31 -13.47 9.10
CA LEU A 72 0.04 -13.00 8.54
C LEU A 72 -0.74 -14.15 7.91
N ALA A 73 -0.07 -15.04 7.18
CA ALA A 73 -0.69 -16.21 6.58
C ALA A 73 -1.24 -17.20 7.63
N SER A 74 -0.50 -17.47 8.72
CA SER A 74 -0.95 -18.40 9.77
C SER A 74 -2.12 -17.83 10.58
N THR A 75 -2.19 -16.51 10.72
CA THR A 75 -3.25 -15.79 11.45
C THR A 75 -4.38 -15.29 10.57
N LYS A 76 -4.33 -15.57 9.25
CA LYS A 76 -5.29 -15.10 8.23
C LYS A 76 -5.44 -13.56 8.18
N ALA A 77 -4.42 -12.84 8.62
CA ALA A 77 -4.37 -11.40 8.56
C ALA A 77 -3.89 -10.92 7.17
N PRO A 78 -4.40 -9.78 6.68
CA PRO A 78 -3.91 -9.19 5.43
C PRO A 78 -2.57 -8.47 5.62
N PHE A 79 -1.85 -8.31 4.51
CA PHE A 79 -0.69 -7.42 4.39
C PHE A 79 -1.17 -6.00 4.07
N TRP A 80 -0.90 -5.04 4.95
CA TRP A 80 -1.32 -3.65 4.78
C TRP A 80 -0.21 -2.81 4.16
N ILE A 81 -0.57 -1.98 3.17
CA ILE A 81 0.36 -1.05 2.53
C ILE A 81 -0.11 0.40 2.58
N ASN A 82 0.85 1.29 2.78
CA ASN A 82 0.70 2.72 2.53
C ASN A 82 1.13 2.98 1.08
N ALA A 83 0.16 3.26 0.22
CA ALA A 83 0.36 3.34 -1.23
C ALA A 83 -0.08 4.70 -1.77
N TYR A 84 0.87 5.49 -2.27
CA TYR A 84 0.62 6.86 -2.72
C TYR A 84 1.09 7.05 -4.17
N PRO A 85 0.18 6.96 -5.15
CA PRO A 85 0.48 7.33 -6.54
C PRO A 85 1.02 8.76 -6.69
N TYR A 86 0.66 9.64 -5.75
CA TYR A 86 1.15 11.02 -5.70
C TYR A 86 2.68 11.11 -5.73
N PHE A 87 3.41 10.34 -4.91
CA PHE A 87 4.87 10.46 -4.83
C PHE A 87 5.54 10.06 -6.16
N ALA A 88 5.06 9.00 -6.82
CA ALA A 88 5.56 8.62 -8.12
C ALA A 88 5.35 9.75 -9.15
N TYR A 89 4.17 10.39 -9.15
CA TYR A 89 3.92 11.54 -10.02
C TYR A 89 4.80 12.74 -9.69
N LYS A 90 4.92 13.09 -8.41
CA LYS A 90 5.78 14.20 -7.93
C LYS A 90 7.23 14.02 -8.37
N ASP A 91 7.76 12.80 -8.27
CA ASP A 91 9.16 12.50 -8.60
C ASP A 91 9.43 12.44 -10.11
N SER A 92 8.40 12.22 -10.94
CA SER A 92 8.55 12.08 -12.39
C SER A 92 7.33 12.56 -13.18
N PRO A 93 6.94 13.86 -13.05
CA PRO A 93 5.69 14.38 -13.59
C PRO A 93 5.66 14.42 -15.12
N ASN A 94 6.84 14.39 -15.76
CA ASN A 94 6.99 14.35 -17.22
C ASN A 94 6.92 12.92 -17.80
N LYS A 95 6.99 11.89 -16.95
CA LYS A 95 6.96 10.48 -17.36
C LYS A 95 5.69 9.77 -16.91
N ILE A 96 5.12 10.19 -15.78
CA ILE A 96 3.92 9.61 -15.21
C ILE A 96 2.74 10.52 -15.55
N SER A 97 1.76 9.98 -16.27
CA SER A 97 0.54 10.69 -16.61
C SER A 97 -0.23 11.06 -15.34
N LEU A 98 -0.63 12.33 -15.23
CA LEU A 98 -1.50 12.79 -14.17
C LEU A 98 -2.84 12.04 -14.18
N ASP A 99 -3.39 11.76 -15.38
CA ASP A 99 -4.64 11.03 -15.49
C ASP A 99 -4.56 9.60 -14.97
N TYR A 100 -3.40 8.95 -15.13
CA TYR A 100 -3.15 7.60 -14.65
C TYR A 100 -3.10 7.50 -13.12
N VAL A 101 -2.56 8.52 -12.46
CA VAL A 101 -2.47 8.56 -10.99
C VAL A 101 -3.72 9.16 -10.32
N LEU A 102 -4.56 9.88 -11.08
CA LEU A 102 -5.83 10.44 -10.61
C LEU A 102 -7.05 9.57 -10.92
N PHE A 103 -6.87 8.36 -11.44
CA PHE A 103 -7.97 7.48 -11.90
C PHE A 103 -8.86 8.10 -12.99
N ASN A 104 -8.36 9.10 -13.73
CA ASN A 104 -9.08 9.65 -14.87
C ASN A 104 -9.02 8.67 -16.05
N ARG A 105 -9.86 8.86 -17.06
CA ARG A 105 -9.78 8.08 -18.29
C ARG A 105 -8.43 8.30 -18.97
N ASN A 106 -7.67 7.23 -19.17
CA ASN A 106 -6.36 7.25 -19.80
C ASN A 106 -6.10 5.91 -20.52
N GLN A 107 -4.95 5.77 -21.18
CA GLN A 107 -4.59 4.53 -21.88
C GLN A 107 -4.15 3.41 -20.93
N GLY A 108 -3.81 3.74 -19.69
CA GLY A 108 -3.26 2.82 -18.71
C GLY A 108 -1.88 2.31 -19.12
N MET A 109 -1.49 1.19 -18.51
CA MET A 109 -0.33 0.40 -18.89
C MET A 109 -0.73 -1.07 -19.00
N ILE A 110 -0.08 -1.81 -19.90
CA ILE A 110 -0.24 -3.26 -20.04
C ILE A 110 1.01 -3.92 -19.51
N ASP A 111 0.86 -4.82 -18.54
CA ASP A 111 1.99 -5.57 -18.01
C ASP A 111 2.51 -6.50 -19.12
N PRO A 112 3.78 -6.40 -19.54
CA PRO A 112 4.28 -7.10 -20.70
C PRO A 112 4.32 -8.62 -20.52
N TYR A 113 4.29 -9.12 -19.29
CA TYR A 113 4.37 -10.55 -18.98
C TYR A 113 2.99 -11.14 -18.70
N THR A 114 2.19 -10.49 -17.86
CA THR A 114 0.87 -11.01 -17.45
C THR A 114 -0.27 -10.57 -18.36
N LYS A 115 -0.03 -9.55 -19.20
CA LYS A 115 -1.03 -8.91 -20.07
C LYS A 115 -2.18 -8.23 -19.32
N LEU A 116 -2.07 -8.11 -17.99
CA LEU A 116 -3.01 -7.35 -17.18
C LEU A 116 -2.92 -5.87 -17.56
N HIS A 117 -4.08 -5.28 -17.81
CA HIS A 117 -4.22 -3.85 -18.05
C HIS A 117 -4.51 -3.14 -16.74
N TYR A 118 -3.71 -2.13 -16.43
CA TYR A 118 -3.90 -1.25 -15.29
C TYR A 118 -4.24 0.13 -15.80
N ASP A 119 -5.48 0.56 -15.58
CA ASP A 119 -5.95 1.90 -15.92
C ASP A 119 -5.61 2.95 -14.85
N ASN A 120 -5.09 2.53 -13.70
CA ASN A 120 -4.64 3.40 -12.63
C ASN A 120 -3.41 2.85 -11.89
N MET A 121 -2.62 3.74 -11.29
CA MET A 121 -1.38 3.38 -10.61
C MET A 121 -1.59 2.68 -9.27
N LEU A 122 -2.63 3.01 -8.51
CA LEU A 122 -2.83 2.41 -7.18
C LEU A 122 -3.00 0.89 -7.30
N TYR A 123 -3.79 0.42 -8.27
CA TYR A 123 -3.98 -1.00 -8.50
C TYR A 123 -2.71 -1.68 -8.99
N ALA A 124 -1.91 -0.98 -9.82
CA ALA A 124 -0.60 -1.47 -10.25
C ALA A 124 0.37 -1.64 -9.07
N GLN A 125 0.37 -0.70 -8.11
CA GLN A 125 1.17 -0.77 -6.88
C GLN A 125 0.73 -1.92 -5.97
N VAL A 126 -0.58 -2.11 -5.79
CA VAL A 126 -1.13 -3.23 -5.00
C VAL A 126 -0.75 -4.58 -5.62
N ASP A 127 -0.86 -4.71 -6.94
CA ASP A 127 -0.49 -5.95 -7.61
C ASP A 127 1.01 -6.18 -7.63
N ALA A 128 1.85 -5.12 -7.70
CA ALA A 128 3.29 -5.26 -7.52
C ALA A 128 3.66 -5.87 -6.16
N VAL A 129 3.01 -5.45 -5.09
CA VAL A 129 3.17 -6.06 -3.76
C VAL A 129 2.65 -7.50 -3.76
N THR A 130 1.49 -7.74 -4.38
CA THR A 130 0.91 -9.09 -4.48
C THR A 130 1.85 -10.06 -5.21
N PHE A 131 2.49 -9.63 -6.29
CA PHE A 131 3.51 -10.42 -6.99
C PHE A 131 4.77 -10.63 -6.15
N ALA A 132 5.22 -9.61 -5.41
CA ALA A 132 6.36 -9.75 -4.49
C ALA A 132 6.10 -10.81 -3.41
N ILE A 133 4.90 -10.81 -2.82
CA ILE A 133 4.46 -11.82 -1.85
C ILE A 133 4.37 -13.21 -2.50
N ALA A 134 3.82 -13.30 -3.71
CA ALA A 134 3.73 -14.56 -4.44
C ALA A 134 5.10 -15.19 -4.73
N ARG A 135 6.14 -14.38 -4.99
CA ARG A 135 7.53 -14.84 -5.14
C ARG A 135 8.11 -15.44 -3.86
N MET A 136 7.56 -15.08 -2.69
CA MET A 136 7.89 -15.69 -1.41
C MET A 136 7.02 -16.92 -1.09
N GLY A 137 6.23 -17.42 -2.04
CA GLY A 137 5.41 -18.62 -1.89
C GLY A 137 4.06 -18.39 -1.20
N LEU A 138 3.70 -17.13 -0.91
CA LEU A 138 2.50 -16.77 -0.12
C LEU A 138 1.44 -16.04 -0.95
N GLY A 139 1.33 -16.40 -2.24
CA GLY A 139 0.50 -15.68 -3.22
C GLY A 139 -1.00 -15.60 -2.94
N ASN A 140 -1.51 -16.32 -1.94
CA ASN A 140 -2.90 -16.24 -1.47
C ASN A 140 -3.12 -15.14 -0.42
N LEU A 141 -2.06 -14.59 0.17
CA LEU A 141 -2.17 -13.55 1.20
C LEU A 141 -2.87 -12.32 0.61
N GLU A 142 -3.86 -11.79 1.32
CA GLU A 142 -4.57 -10.58 0.90
C GLU A 142 -3.71 -9.33 1.11
N VAL A 143 -3.72 -8.42 0.13
CA VAL A 143 -3.11 -7.10 0.25
C VAL A 143 -4.22 -6.07 0.36
N LYS A 144 -4.10 -5.16 1.33
CA LYS A 144 -5.03 -4.04 1.55
C LYS A 144 -4.27 -2.74 1.67
N VAL A 145 -4.95 -1.61 1.44
CA VAL A 145 -4.33 -0.28 1.52
C VAL A 145 -4.71 0.37 2.85
N SER A 146 -3.75 0.52 3.74
CA SER A 146 -3.92 1.19 5.04
C SER A 146 -3.90 2.71 4.92
N GLU A 147 -3.22 3.23 3.90
CA GLU A 147 -3.20 4.67 3.63
C GLU A 147 -3.03 4.96 2.14
N THR A 148 -3.83 5.88 1.63
CA THR A 148 -3.64 6.51 0.33
C THR A 148 -4.31 7.87 0.28
N GLY A 149 -3.77 8.81 -0.48
CA GLY A 149 -4.32 10.16 -0.56
C GLY A 149 -3.58 11.03 -1.56
N TRP A 150 -4.03 12.27 -1.66
CA TRP A 150 -3.45 13.28 -2.54
C TRP A 150 -3.45 14.65 -1.85
N PRO A 151 -2.31 15.32 -1.70
CA PRO A 151 -2.23 16.59 -0.98
C PRO A 151 -2.95 17.72 -1.74
N SER A 152 -3.66 18.55 -0.99
CA SER A 152 -4.39 19.71 -1.54
C SER A 152 -3.53 20.96 -1.67
N LYS A 153 -2.37 20.98 -1.01
CA LYS A 153 -1.36 22.03 -1.02
C LYS A 153 -0.02 21.43 -0.57
N GLY A 154 1.08 21.97 -1.08
CA GLY A 154 2.43 21.66 -0.65
C GLY A 154 3.37 22.81 -0.98
N ASP A 155 4.67 22.55 -0.89
CA ASP A 155 5.72 23.48 -1.30
C ASP A 155 5.78 23.67 -2.82
N PRO A 156 6.50 24.67 -3.35
CA PRO A 156 6.66 24.86 -4.79
C PRO A 156 7.21 23.63 -5.54
N THR A 157 7.91 22.74 -4.84
CA THR A 157 8.44 21.47 -5.36
C THR A 157 7.45 20.31 -5.33
N ASP A 158 6.30 20.48 -4.67
CA ASP A 158 5.24 19.47 -4.55
C ASP A 158 4.30 19.49 -5.76
N ILE A 159 4.87 19.20 -6.92
CA ILE A 159 4.18 19.22 -8.20
C ILE A 159 2.92 18.34 -8.13
N GLY A 160 1.79 18.93 -8.53
CA GLY A 160 0.48 18.27 -8.52
C GLY A 160 -0.31 18.38 -7.22
N ALA A 161 0.27 18.90 -6.13
CA ALA A 161 -0.44 19.16 -4.87
C ALA A 161 -1.38 20.36 -5.00
N THR A 162 -2.62 20.10 -5.45
CA THR A 162 -3.65 21.13 -5.62
C THR A 162 -4.98 20.65 -5.10
N VAL A 163 -5.83 21.57 -4.62
CA VAL A 163 -7.19 21.29 -4.18
C VAL A 163 -7.98 20.54 -5.26
N GLN A 164 -7.81 20.93 -6.54
CA GLN A 164 -8.48 20.29 -7.66
C GLN A 164 -8.04 18.82 -7.84
N ASN A 165 -6.73 18.54 -7.84
CA ASN A 165 -6.24 17.18 -8.00
C ASN A 165 -6.60 16.29 -6.80
N ALA A 166 -6.52 16.83 -5.58
CA ALA A 166 -6.94 16.12 -4.38
C ALA A 166 -8.43 15.75 -4.42
N ALA A 167 -9.29 16.68 -4.84
CA ALA A 167 -10.72 16.42 -5.02
C ALA A 167 -11.00 15.37 -6.11
N ILE A 168 -10.25 15.40 -7.22
CA ILE A 168 -10.37 14.40 -8.29
C ILE A 168 -9.97 13.01 -7.78
N TYR A 169 -8.79 12.90 -7.15
CA TYR A 169 -8.26 11.64 -6.61
C TYR A 169 -9.27 10.99 -5.65
N ASN A 170 -9.69 11.74 -4.62
CA ASN A 170 -10.60 11.24 -3.59
C ASN A 170 -11.97 10.86 -4.17
N ARG A 171 -12.52 11.67 -5.08
CA ARG A 171 -13.81 11.39 -5.73
C ARG A 171 -13.75 10.14 -6.60
N ASN A 172 -12.72 10.01 -7.42
CA ASN A 172 -12.59 8.87 -8.32
C ASN A 172 -12.32 7.59 -7.53
N LEU A 173 -11.44 7.63 -6.53
CA LEU A 173 -11.21 6.51 -5.62
C LEU A 173 -12.50 6.05 -4.93
N LEU A 174 -13.31 6.99 -4.42
CA LEU A 174 -14.60 6.67 -3.81
C LEU A 174 -15.55 5.98 -4.80
N ARG A 175 -15.64 6.43 -6.05
CA ARG A 175 -16.46 5.79 -7.08
C ARG A 175 -16.06 4.34 -7.31
N ARG A 176 -14.75 4.09 -7.45
CA ARG A 176 -14.19 2.73 -7.62
C ARG A 176 -14.52 1.83 -6.42
N GLN A 177 -14.45 2.39 -5.21
CA GLN A 177 -14.81 1.67 -3.97
C GLN A 177 -16.31 1.37 -3.84
N LEU A 178 -17.19 2.26 -4.31
CA LEU A 178 -18.64 2.02 -4.36
C LEU A 178 -19.02 0.90 -5.33
N GLU A 179 -18.21 0.69 -6.38
CA GLU A 179 -18.35 -0.41 -7.33
C GLU A 179 -17.75 -1.74 -6.82
N ASN A 180 -17.22 -1.75 -5.58
CA ASN A 180 -16.51 -2.89 -4.98
C ASN A 180 -15.36 -3.43 -5.83
N GLU A 181 -14.70 -2.55 -6.59
CA GLU A 181 -13.64 -2.98 -7.49
C GLU A 181 -12.45 -3.65 -6.77
N GLY A 182 -11.92 -4.67 -7.41
CA GLY A 182 -10.61 -5.25 -7.12
C GLY A 182 -9.55 -4.79 -8.12
N THR A 183 -8.32 -5.26 -7.93
CA THR A 183 -7.23 -5.01 -8.88
C THR A 183 -7.33 -5.90 -10.12
N PRO A 184 -6.62 -5.61 -11.22
CA PRO A 184 -6.58 -6.48 -12.39
C PRO A 184 -6.14 -7.92 -12.08
N LEU A 185 -5.21 -8.14 -11.14
CA LEU A 185 -4.81 -9.49 -10.73
C LEU A 185 -5.89 -10.19 -9.89
N ARG A 186 -6.65 -9.44 -9.08
CA ARG A 186 -7.70 -9.98 -8.19
C ARG A 186 -9.05 -9.28 -8.40
N PRO A 187 -9.67 -9.40 -9.58
CA PRO A 187 -10.85 -8.61 -9.94
C PRO A 187 -12.11 -8.99 -9.15
N LYS A 188 -12.12 -10.19 -8.53
CA LYS A 188 -13.24 -10.70 -7.72
C LYS A 188 -13.08 -10.40 -6.22
N LEU A 189 -11.94 -9.84 -5.81
CA LEU A 189 -11.68 -9.50 -4.42
C LEU A 189 -11.66 -7.98 -4.31
N ARG A 190 -12.69 -7.41 -3.67
CA ARG A 190 -12.75 -5.97 -3.42
C ARG A 190 -11.48 -5.53 -2.70
N LEU A 191 -10.81 -4.51 -3.22
CA LEU A 191 -9.67 -3.91 -2.55
C LEU A 191 -10.15 -2.99 -1.42
N ALA A 192 -9.85 -3.35 -0.16
CA ALA A 192 -10.12 -2.49 0.98
C ALA A 192 -9.06 -1.37 1.08
N ILE A 193 -9.51 -0.13 1.25
CA ILE A 193 -8.68 1.07 1.22
C ILE A 193 -9.13 2.05 2.31
N TYR A 194 -8.16 2.64 3.01
CA TYR A 194 -8.38 3.77 3.91
C TYR A 194 -7.79 5.05 3.31
N LEU A 195 -8.63 6.09 3.27
CA LEU A 195 -8.23 7.40 2.77
C LEU A 195 -7.44 8.14 3.85
N PHE A 196 -6.25 8.60 3.48
CA PHE A 196 -5.41 9.45 4.27
C PHE A 196 -5.57 10.91 3.78
N ALA A 197 -6.04 11.85 4.59
CA ALA A 197 -6.53 11.73 5.97
C ALA A 197 -7.86 12.48 6.13
N LEU A 198 -8.48 12.37 7.31
CA LEU A 198 -9.73 13.06 7.62
C LEU A 198 -9.55 14.58 7.73
N PHE A 199 -8.41 15.03 8.26
CA PHE A 199 -8.10 16.43 8.49
C PHE A 199 -6.69 16.77 8.01
N ASN A 200 -6.45 18.05 7.74
CA ASN A 200 -5.08 18.56 7.62
C ASN A 200 -4.41 18.49 9.00
N GLU A 201 -3.18 17.98 9.05
CA GLU A 201 -2.41 17.81 10.28
C GLU A 201 -1.32 18.88 10.37
N ASP A 202 -1.63 20.00 11.03
CA ASP A 202 -0.78 21.21 11.09
C ASP A 202 0.54 21.05 11.86
N MET A 203 0.70 19.95 12.60
CA MET A 203 1.94 19.58 13.27
C MET A 203 2.86 18.68 12.45
N LYS A 204 2.45 18.23 11.24
CA LYS A 204 3.34 17.47 10.36
C LYS A 204 4.29 18.40 9.62
N PRO A 205 5.56 17.99 9.40
CA PRO A 205 6.41 18.70 8.47
C PRO A 205 5.78 18.64 7.07
N GLY A 206 5.75 19.79 6.40
CA GLY A 206 5.33 19.92 4.99
C GLY A 206 6.31 19.25 4.05
#